data_AF-A0A2A6CSJ4-F1
#
_entry.id   AF-A0A2A6CSJ4-F1
#
_cell.length_a   1.000
_cell.length_b   1.000
_cell.length_c   1.000
_cell.angle_alpha   90.00
_cell.angle_beta   90.00
_cell.angle_gamma   90.00
#
_symmetry.space_group_name_H-M   'P 1'
#
loop_
_entity.id
_entity.type
_entity.pdbx_description
1 polymer ?
#
loop_
_entity_poly.entity_id
_entity_poly.type
_entity_poly.pdbx_seq_one_letter_code
_entity_poly.pdbx_strand_id
1 'polypeptide(L)'
;MLLLPSYPFFLFIPQSDSPPLARKMILVYQLVSFIESSPPSPSCYRYFFSSSFEEGRRSYHSDSPDKVSVVLSPPYMSQAWASEDHHPVHHHERKEEELRPAVIPELKKERPYSLFTKCFAEFLGDIIFVFAGSMQGYINSSMDSILHAAFAHGLAIFLLVTSLGHISGGHFNPAISLAGALTGHLPLFHLPCYVVCQLLGGICGSLLTYAILSKEEFTAILGGATLLSSDTNTWYQGLISESVVTFMLAHTVLNAAMGSTDKALAPLAVGFTLTVDIIATGRITGASMNPARSLGPNLIGWAFMDSIPFGWWEYHYIYWAGPIIGASLAAAVYWLFERREKRIVP
;
A
#
# COMPACT_ATOMS: atom_id res chain seq x y z
N MET A 1 20.99 -32.03 -31.86
CA MET A 1 20.68 -31.87 -30.42
C MET A 1 19.68 -30.73 -30.33
N LEU A 2 18.39 -31.07 -30.19
CA LEU A 2 17.26 -30.13 -30.23
C LEU A 2 17.27 -29.24 -28.97
N LEU A 3 17.37 -27.93 -29.16
CA LEU A 3 17.11 -26.93 -28.13
C LEU A 3 15.61 -26.65 -28.11
N LEU A 4 14.93 -27.09 -27.05
CA LEU A 4 13.57 -26.65 -26.73
C LEU A 4 13.65 -25.28 -26.03
N PRO A 5 12.83 -24.28 -26.40
CA PRO A 5 12.68 -23.07 -25.59
C PRO A 5 11.80 -23.37 -24.38
N SER A 6 12.26 -22.99 -23.19
CA SER A 6 11.51 -23.02 -21.94
C SER A 6 10.43 -21.94 -21.97
N TYR A 7 9.19 -22.30 -22.29
CA TYR A 7 8.04 -21.41 -22.06
C TYR A 7 7.67 -21.43 -20.57
N PRO A 8 7.30 -20.29 -19.97
CA PRO A 8 6.77 -20.29 -18.61
C PRO A 8 5.42 -21.02 -18.61
N PHE A 9 5.28 -22.01 -17.72
CA PHE A 9 4.02 -22.67 -17.44
C PHE A 9 3.02 -21.64 -16.89
N PHE A 10 2.07 -21.21 -17.71
CA PHE A 10 0.88 -20.51 -17.22
C PHE A 10 -0.08 -21.55 -16.65
N LEU A 11 -0.13 -21.66 -15.33
CA LEU A 11 -1.15 -22.43 -14.64
C LEU A 11 -2.48 -21.65 -14.74
N PHE A 12 -3.30 -21.98 -15.74
CA PHE A 12 -4.67 -21.46 -15.86
C PHE A 12 -5.54 -22.12 -14.78
N ILE A 13 -5.73 -21.45 -13.65
CA ILE A 13 -6.78 -21.82 -12.69
C ILE A 13 -8.03 -21.02 -13.07
N PRO A 14 -9.16 -21.67 -13.43
CA PRO A 14 -10.39 -20.98 -13.79
C PRO A 14 -10.87 -20.07 -12.64
N GLN A 15 -11.08 -18.78 -12.93
CA GLN A 15 -11.36 -17.72 -11.96
C GLN A 15 -12.70 -17.84 -11.22
N SER A 16 -13.55 -18.78 -11.59
CA SER A 16 -14.91 -18.91 -11.04
C SER A 16 -14.94 -19.20 -9.53
N ASP A 17 -14.06 -20.07 -9.03
CA ASP A 17 -14.29 -20.71 -7.70
C ASP A 17 -13.17 -20.50 -6.67
N SER A 18 -12.23 -19.59 -6.91
CA SER A 18 -11.10 -19.37 -5.98
C SER A 18 -11.43 -18.35 -4.87
N PRO A 19 -11.12 -18.64 -3.59
CA PRO A 19 -11.39 -17.73 -2.48
C PRO A 19 -10.62 -16.40 -2.63
N PRO A 20 -11.08 -15.30 -2.01
CA PRO A 20 -10.56 -13.94 -2.27
C PRO A 20 -9.05 -13.79 -2.07
N LEU A 21 -8.46 -14.59 -1.19
CA LEU A 21 -7.02 -14.62 -0.93
C LEU A 21 -6.21 -15.18 -2.11
N ALA A 22 -6.74 -16.20 -2.81
CA ALA A 22 -6.08 -16.82 -3.97
C ALA A 22 -6.02 -15.84 -5.15
N ARG A 23 -7.06 -15.03 -5.36
CA ARG A 23 -7.07 -13.97 -6.38
C ARG A 23 -6.01 -12.89 -6.11
N LYS A 24 -5.79 -12.54 -4.85
CA LYS A 24 -4.76 -11.57 -4.44
C LYS A 24 -3.34 -12.12 -4.61
N MET A 25 -3.12 -13.40 -4.30
CA MET A 25 -1.81 -14.05 -4.50
C MET A 25 -1.46 -14.21 -5.99
N ILE A 26 -2.44 -14.46 -6.86
CA ILE A 26 -2.24 -14.53 -8.32
C ILE A 26 -1.76 -13.17 -8.86
N LEU A 27 -2.34 -12.06 -8.38
CA LEU A 27 -1.93 -10.71 -8.79
C LEU A 27 -0.49 -10.41 -8.38
N VAL A 28 -0.10 -10.77 -7.14
CA VAL A 28 1.27 -10.60 -6.64
C VAL A 28 2.25 -11.46 -7.43
N TYR A 29 1.90 -12.72 -7.70
CA TYR A 29 2.73 -13.63 -8.50
C TYR A 29 2.93 -13.09 -9.93
N GLN A 30 1.86 -12.62 -10.58
CA GLN A 30 1.94 -12.02 -11.91
C GLN A 30 2.79 -10.74 -11.94
N LEU A 31 2.72 -9.92 -10.89
CA LEU A 31 3.52 -8.71 -10.76
C LEU A 31 5.01 -9.03 -10.60
N VAL A 32 5.34 -10.01 -9.75
CA VAL A 32 6.73 -10.46 -9.51
C VAL A 32 7.32 -11.09 -10.78
N SER A 33 6.56 -11.97 -11.46
CA SER A 33 7.02 -12.58 -12.72
C SER A 33 7.21 -11.55 -13.84
N PHE A 34 6.42 -10.48 -13.89
CA PHE A 34 6.58 -9.40 -14.87
C PHE A 34 7.86 -8.57 -14.64
N ILE A 35 8.20 -8.31 -13.36
CA ILE A 35 9.42 -7.61 -12.99
C ILE A 35 10.66 -8.44 -13.34
N GLU A 36 10.63 -9.75 -13.12
CA GLU A 36 11.75 -10.65 -13.45
C GLU A 36 11.94 -10.86 -14.96
N SER A 37 10.88 -10.76 -15.78
CA SER A 37 10.93 -11.13 -17.20
C SER A 37 11.19 -9.99 -18.19
N SER A 38 11.38 -8.74 -17.76
CA SER A 38 11.38 -7.58 -18.66
C SER A 38 12.79 -7.02 -18.96
N PRO A 39 13.37 -7.20 -20.17
CA PRO A 39 14.44 -6.33 -20.65
C PRO A 39 13.86 -4.95 -21.04
N PRO A 40 14.66 -3.87 -21.05
CA PRO A 40 14.15 -2.52 -21.21
C PRO A 40 13.77 -2.30 -22.68
N SER A 41 12.48 -2.41 -23.01
CA SER A 41 11.96 -2.13 -24.34
C SER A 41 10.60 -1.41 -24.25
N PRO A 42 10.44 -0.24 -24.90
CA PRO A 42 9.18 0.54 -24.88
C PRO A 42 7.95 -0.19 -25.43
N SER A 43 8.15 -1.33 -26.11
CA SER A 43 7.08 -2.08 -26.77
C SER A 43 6.20 -2.92 -25.80
N CYS A 44 6.66 -3.18 -24.57
CA CYS A 44 5.90 -4.01 -23.61
C CYS A 44 4.72 -3.29 -22.93
N TYR A 45 4.68 -1.96 -22.93
CA TYR A 45 3.61 -1.19 -22.30
C TYR A 45 2.24 -1.32 -23.00
N ARG A 46 2.21 -1.77 -24.27
CA ARG A 46 0.98 -1.86 -25.07
C ARG A 46 0.09 -3.06 -24.75
N TYR A 47 0.63 -4.13 -24.17
CA TYR A 47 -0.13 -5.38 -23.96
C TYR A 47 -0.87 -5.43 -22.62
N PHE A 48 -0.39 -4.75 -21.58
CA PHE A 48 -1.04 -4.79 -20.26
C PHE A 48 -2.35 -3.97 -20.19
N PHE A 49 -2.44 -2.90 -20.97
CA PHE A 49 -3.65 -2.06 -21.03
C PHE A 49 -4.72 -2.54 -22.03
N SER A 50 -4.35 -3.40 -22.99
CA SER A 50 -5.29 -3.90 -24.01
C SER A 50 -6.17 -5.04 -23.47
N SER A 51 -5.67 -5.89 -22.56
CA SER A 51 -6.43 -7.02 -22.04
C SER A 51 -7.39 -6.67 -20.89
N SER A 52 -7.23 -5.51 -20.26
CA SER A 52 -8.11 -5.06 -19.16
C SER A 52 -9.27 -4.16 -19.61
N PHE A 53 -9.34 -3.80 -20.90
CA PHE A 53 -10.32 -2.82 -21.40
C PHE A 53 -11.19 -3.29 -22.59
N GLU A 54 -11.08 -4.55 -23.04
CA GLU A 54 -11.88 -5.08 -24.15
C GLU A 54 -13.05 -6.00 -23.78
N GLU A 55 -13.51 -5.97 -22.52
CA GLU A 55 -14.73 -6.70 -22.12
C GLU A 55 -15.95 -5.78 -21.86
N GLY A 56 -15.91 -4.57 -22.40
CA GLY A 56 -16.90 -3.51 -22.12
C GLY A 56 -17.53 -2.80 -23.32
N ARG A 57 -17.58 -3.39 -24.52
CA ARG A 57 -18.31 -2.81 -25.67
C ARG A 57 -19.47 -3.69 -26.12
N ARG A 58 -20.63 -3.55 -25.47
CA ARG A 58 -21.94 -3.84 -26.08
C ARG A 58 -22.57 -2.52 -26.52
N SER A 59 -22.78 -2.39 -27.83
CA SER A 59 -23.54 -1.30 -28.45
C SER A 59 -24.93 -1.19 -27.86
N TYR A 60 -25.31 -0.01 -27.39
CA TYR A 60 -26.70 0.39 -27.15
C TYR A 60 -27.06 1.47 -28.16
N HIS A 61 -27.97 1.15 -29.08
CA HIS A 61 -28.74 2.16 -29.80
C HIS A 61 -30.06 2.41 -29.04
N SER A 62 -30.23 3.68 -28.68
CA SER A 62 -31.48 4.45 -28.47
C SER A 62 -32.80 3.69 -28.52
N ASP A 63 -33.55 3.67 -27.41
CA ASP A 63 -34.76 4.49 -27.24
C ASP A 63 -35.41 4.21 -25.86
N SER A 64 -35.57 5.28 -25.08
CA SER A 64 -36.50 5.38 -23.94
C SER A 64 -37.83 5.99 -24.44
N PRO A 65 -38.97 5.98 -23.71
CA PRO A 65 -39.13 5.63 -22.30
C PRO A 65 -40.32 4.68 -22.02
N ASP A 66 -40.31 3.96 -20.90
CA ASP A 66 -41.43 4.00 -19.94
C ASP A 66 -41.21 3.03 -18.78
N LYS A 67 -41.68 3.48 -17.61
CA LYS A 67 -41.58 2.86 -16.29
C LYS A 67 -41.99 1.40 -16.29
N VAL A 68 -41.18 0.50 -15.73
CA VAL A 68 -41.72 -0.72 -15.08
C VAL A 68 -40.90 -1.10 -13.84
N SER A 69 -41.61 -1.13 -12.73
CA SER A 69 -41.28 -1.67 -11.42
C SER A 69 -40.88 -3.14 -11.46
N VAL A 70 -39.76 -3.48 -10.83
CA VAL A 70 -39.33 -4.88 -10.62
C VAL A 70 -40.11 -5.46 -9.45
N VAL A 71 -41.16 -6.23 -9.77
CA VAL A 71 -41.79 -7.19 -8.85
C VAL A 71 -41.10 -8.53 -9.08
N LEU A 72 -40.36 -9.02 -8.08
CA LEU A 72 -39.81 -10.38 -8.10
C LEU A 72 -40.86 -11.35 -7.56
N SER A 73 -41.44 -12.13 -8.46
CA SER A 73 -42.18 -13.35 -8.13
C SER A 73 -41.38 -14.58 -8.61
N PRO A 74 -41.43 -15.72 -7.90
CA PRO A 74 -40.47 -16.81 -8.03
C PRO A 74 -40.69 -17.67 -9.30
N PRO A 75 -39.65 -18.39 -9.75
CA PRO A 75 -39.70 -19.12 -11.01
C PRO A 75 -40.53 -20.41 -10.87
N TYR A 76 -41.62 -20.50 -11.65
CA TYR A 76 -42.23 -21.78 -11.99
C TYR A 76 -41.87 -22.14 -13.43
N MET A 77 -41.22 -23.29 -13.52
CA MET A 77 -40.78 -23.99 -14.72
C MET A 77 -41.95 -24.30 -15.65
N SER A 78 -41.78 -23.96 -16.93
CA SER A 78 -42.59 -24.47 -18.03
C SER A 78 -42.25 -25.94 -18.30
N GLN A 79 -43.25 -26.82 -18.32
CA GLN A 79 -43.65 -27.64 -19.47
C GLN A 79 -44.47 -28.83 -18.97
N ALA A 80 -45.80 -28.70 -19.11
CA ALA A 80 -46.72 -29.83 -19.09
C ALA A 80 -46.70 -30.50 -20.47
N TRP A 81 -46.33 -31.78 -20.49
CA TRP A 81 -46.80 -32.72 -21.50
C TRP A 81 -48.04 -33.42 -20.93
N ALA A 82 -49.10 -33.44 -21.72
CA ALA A 82 -50.37 -34.05 -21.38
C ALA A 82 -50.31 -35.57 -21.64
N SER A 83 -50.59 -36.36 -20.61
CA SER A 83 -51.32 -37.63 -20.71
C SER A 83 -51.75 -38.06 -19.31
N GLU A 84 -53.04 -38.35 -19.19
CA GLU A 84 -53.77 -38.71 -17.97
C GLU A 84 -53.23 -39.98 -17.31
N ASP A 85 -53.22 -40.02 -15.97
CA ASP A 85 -53.59 -41.21 -15.19
C ASP A 85 -53.91 -40.84 -13.73
N HIS A 86 -55.06 -41.29 -13.25
CA HIS A 86 -55.59 -41.06 -11.91
C HIS A 86 -54.94 -41.98 -10.87
N HIS A 87 -54.28 -41.41 -9.86
CA HIS A 87 -54.00 -42.09 -8.59
C HIS A 87 -54.34 -41.20 -7.38
N PRO A 88 -54.96 -41.75 -6.31
CA PRO A 88 -55.43 -40.99 -5.18
C PRO A 88 -54.27 -40.48 -4.30
N VAL A 89 -54.37 -39.21 -3.89
CA VAL A 89 -53.40 -38.54 -3.02
C VAL A 89 -53.58 -39.01 -1.58
N HIS A 90 -52.57 -39.69 -1.03
CA HIS A 90 -52.46 -39.91 0.41
C HIS A 90 -51.97 -38.63 1.09
N HIS A 91 -52.81 -38.02 1.93
CA HIS A 91 -52.41 -36.92 2.81
C HIS A 91 -51.48 -37.44 3.91
N HIS A 92 -50.18 -37.25 3.74
CA HIS A 92 -49.23 -37.28 4.86
C HIS A 92 -49.26 -35.90 5.54
N GLU A 93 -49.85 -35.82 6.73
CA GLU A 93 -49.70 -34.68 7.63
C GLU A 93 -48.22 -34.54 8.02
N ARG A 94 -47.51 -33.63 7.35
CA ARG A 94 -46.16 -33.24 7.75
C ARG A 94 -46.31 -32.27 8.92
N LYS A 95 -46.03 -32.74 10.14
CA LYS A 95 -45.86 -31.87 11.32
C LYS A 95 -44.86 -30.77 10.95
N GLU A 96 -45.32 -29.52 10.96
CA GLU A 96 -44.43 -28.36 10.89
C GLU A 96 -43.60 -28.35 12.17
N GLU A 97 -42.39 -28.87 12.07
CA GLU A 97 -41.38 -28.70 13.10
C GLU A 97 -40.96 -27.23 13.05
N GLU A 98 -41.46 -26.45 14.01
CA GLU A 98 -41.17 -25.03 14.17
C GLU A 98 -39.65 -24.82 14.18
N LEU A 99 -39.12 -24.34 13.05
CA LEU A 99 -37.70 -24.14 12.83
C LEU A 99 -37.24 -23.00 13.74
N ARG A 100 -36.81 -23.34 14.96
CA ARG A 100 -36.23 -22.36 15.88
C ARG A 100 -35.09 -21.64 15.15
N PRO A 101 -35.11 -20.29 15.07
CA PRO A 101 -34.02 -19.58 14.42
C PRO A 101 -32.74 -19.94 15.15
N ALA A 102 -31.78 -20.50 14.41
CA ALA A 102 -30.45 -20.77 14.92
C ALA A 102 -29.90 -19.46 15.47
N VAL A 103 -29.61 -19.43 16.78
CA VAL A 103 -28.91 -18.31 17.41
C VAL A 103 -27.51 -18.30 16.79
N ILE A 104 -27.31 -17.46 15.78
CA ILE A 104 -25.99 -17.21 15.21
C ILE A 104 -25.17 -16.64 16.37
N PRO A 105 -24.09 -17.30 16.83
CA PRO A 105 -23.25 -16.76 17.88
C PRO A 105 -22.79 -15.38 17.42
N GLU A 106 -23.04 -14.34 18.22
CA GLU A 106 -22.45 -13.02 17.97
C GLU A 106 -20.96 -13.21 17.66
N LEU A 107 -20.56 -12.85 16.43
CA LEU A 107 -19.16 -12.84 16.04
C LEU A 107 -18.39 -12.07 17.10
N LYS A 108 -17.58 -12.79 17.86
CA LYS A 108 -16.85 -12.28 19.03
C LYS A 108 -16.03 -11.09 18.56
N LYS A 109 -16.47 -9.87 18.89
CA LYS A 109 -15.77 -8.64 18.51
C LYS A 109 -14.35 -8.74 19.06
N GLU A 110 -13.37 -8.92 18.17
CA GLU A 110 -11.98 -9.09 18.57
C GLU A 110 -11.54 -7.89 19.41
N ARG A 111 -10.81 -8.17 20.50
CA ARG A 111 -10.33 -7.09 21.37
C ARG A 111 -9.29 -6.29 20.60
N PRO A 112 -9.35 -4.94 20.64
CA PRO A 112 -8.35 -4.11 19.98
C PRO A 112 -6.96 -4.37 20.57
N TYR A 113 -5.93 -4.36 19.73
CA TYR A 113 -4.54 -4.47 20.17
C TYR A 113 -4.17 -3.38 21.18
N SER A 114 -3.34 -3.76 22.16
CA SER A 114 -2.79 -2.82 23.15
C SER A 114 -1.88 -1.78 22.50
N LEU A 115 -1.72 -0.61 23.12
CA LEU A 115 -0.78 0.41 22.65
C LEU A 115 0.64 -0.15 22.51
N PHE A 116 1.09 -0.96 23.47
CA PHE A 116 2.40 -1.61 23.42
C PHE A 116 2.55 -2.47 22.16
N THR A 117 1.56 -3.32 21.87
CA THR A 117 1.58 -4.19 20.67
C THR A 117 1.62 -3.36 19.38
N LYS A 118 0.85 -2.28 19.32
CA LYS A 118 0.85 -1.36 18.18
C LYS A 118 2.21 -0.68 17.99
N CYS A 119 2.77 -0.12 19.06
CA CYS A 119 4.08 0.52 19.06
C CYS A 119 5.20 -0.45 18.67
N PHE A 120 5.14 -1.70 19.13
CA PHE A 120 6.12 -2.72 18.75
C PHE A 120 6.02 -3.10 17.27
N ALA A 121 4.79 -3.18 16.72
CA ALA A 121 4.60 -3.39 15.29
C ALA A 121 5.17 -2.22 14.46
N GLU A 122 4.95 -0.97 14.88
CA GLU A 122 5.54 0.21 14.25
C GLU A 122 7.08 0.18 14.30
N PHE A 123 7.66 -0.14 15.46
CA PHE A 123 9.10 -0.31 15.64
C PHE A 123 9.68 -1.37 14.70
N LEU A 124 9.08 -2.57 14.66
CA LEU A 124 9.52 -3.66 13.80
C LEU A 124 9.37 -3.31 12.31
N GLY A 125 8.26 -2.68 11.95
CA GLY A 125 8.03 -2.26 10.57
C GLY A 125 9.06 -1.24 10.11
N ASP A 126 9.42 -0.26 10.93
CA ASP A 126 10.45 0.72 10.59
C ASP A 126 11.88 0.14 10.56
N ILE A 127 12.20 -0.88 11.37
CA ILE A 127 13.45 -1.63 11.21
C ILE A 127 13.54 -2.17 9.79
N ILE A 128 12.50 -2.90 9.35
CA ILE A 128 12.48 -3.57 8.05
C ILE A 128 12.46 -2.54 6.92
N PHE A 129 11.63 -1.50 7.03
CA PHE A 129 11.48 -0.47 6.02
C PHE A 129 12.80 0.29 5.80
N VAL A 130 13.43 0.77 6.87
CA VAL A 130 14.68 1.53 6.78
C VAL A 130 15.85 0.64 6.40
N PHE A 131 15.90 -0.61 6.86
CA PHE A 131 16.91 -1.58 6.42
C PHE A 131 16.83 -1.81 4.90
N ALA A 132 15.65 -2.16 4.37
CA ALA A 132 15.45 -2.38 2.94
C ALA A 132 15.74 -1.11 2.12
N GLY A 133 15.27 0.04 2.60
CA GLY A 133 15.46 1.34 1.96
C GLY A 133 16.90 1.87 1.99
N SER A 134 17.72 1.40 2.93
CA SER A 134 19.15 1.72 2.99
C SER A 134 19.97 0.75 2.13
N MET A 135 19.67 -0.56 2.21
CA MET A 135 20.34 -1.60 1.43
C MET A 135 20.17 -1.46 -0.07
N GLN A 136 19.07 -0.83 -0.53
CA GLN A 136 18.89 -0.55 -1.96
C GLN A 136 20.01 0.31 -2.56
N GLY A 137 20.80 1.03 -1.76
CA GLY A 137 21.94 1.81 -2.27
C GLY A 137 23.12 0.93 -2.67
N TYR A 138 23.16 -0.32 -2.17
CA TYR A 138 24.21 -1.28 -2.47
C TYR A 138 23.93 -1.98 -3.80
N ILE A 139 24.22 -1.29 -4.90
CA ILE A 139 23.87 -1.70 -6.26
C ILE A 139 25.07 -1.70 -7.18
N ASN A 140 25.03 -2.57 -8.18
CA ASN A 140 26.00 -2.54 -9.26
C ASN A 140 25.80 -1.27 -10.10
N SER A 141 26.92 -0.67 -10.54
CA SER A 141 26.96 0.60 -11.28
C SER A 141 26.20 0.62 -12.61
N SER A 142 25.73 -0.52 -13.11
CA SER A 142 24.95 -0.67 -14.34
C SER A 142 23.44 -0.50 -14.16
N MET A 143 22.93 -0.41 -12.93
CA MET A 143 21.50 -0.29 -12.65
C MET A 143 21.06 1.16 -12.41
N ASP A 144 19.83 1.50 -12.80
CA ASP A 144 19.24 2.81 -12.47
C ASP A 144 18.94 2.87 -10.97
N SER A 145 19.69 3.71 -10.24
CA SER A 145 19.56 3.88 -8.80
C SER A 145 18.20 4.39 -8.36
N ILE A 146 17.52 5.21 -9.17
CA ILE A 146 16.20 5.75 -8.81
C ILE A 146 15.14 4.67 -8.92
N LEU A 147 15.16 3.88 -9.98
CA LEU A 147 14.18 2.82 -10.17
C LEU A 147 14.34 1.71 -9.12
N HIS A 148 15.58 1.36 -8.79
CA HIS A 148 15.84 0.39 -7.74
C HIS A 148 15.37 0.92 -6.37
N ALA A 149 15.68 2.17 -6.02
CA ALA A 149 15.16 2.80 -4.81
C ALA A 149 13.62 2.76 -4.75
N ALA A 150 12.97 3.10 -5.87
CA ALA A 150 11.52 3.18 -5.95
C ALA A 150 10.83 1.83 -5.73
N PHE A 151 11.36 0.76 -6.32
CA PHE A 151 10.83 -0.59 -6.10
C PHE A 151 11.16 -1.13 -4.72
N ALA A 152 12.39 -0.94 -4.22
CA ALA A 152 12.79 -1.43 -2.91
C ALA A 152 11.91 -0.86 -1.80
N HIS A 153 11.70 0.46 -1.79
CA HIS A 153 10.87 1.12 -0.77
C HIS A 153 9.39 0.82 -0.99
N GLY A 154 8.88 0.91 -2.23
CA GLY A 154 7.47 0.69 -2.53
C GLY A 154 7.00 -0.73 -2.23
N LEU A 155 7.80 -1.75 -2.58
CA LEU A 155 7.51 -3.14 -2.25
C LEU A 155 7.65 -3.40 -0.75
N ALA A 156 8.65 -2.81 -0.08
CA ALA A 156 8.81 -2.94 1.36
C ALA A 156 7.56 -2.43 2.10
N ILE A 157 7.09 -1.22 1.80
CA ILE A 157 5.91 -0.67 2.48
C ILE A 157 4.63 -1.45 2.12
N PHE A 158 4.48 -1.91 0.88
CA PHE A 158 3.38 -2.80 0.49
C PHE A 158 3.33 -4.06 1.36
N LEU A 159 4.47 -4.74 1.54
CA LEU A 159 4.56 -5.95 2.35
C LEU A 159 4.33 -5.66 3.84
N LEU A 160 4.86 -4.56 4.35
CA LEU A 160 4.70 -4.15 5.75
C LEU A 160 3.25 -3.78 6.09
N VAL A 161 2.60 -2.98 5.25
CA VAL A 161 1.18 -2.63 5.46
C VAL A 161 0.31 -3.87 5.33
N THR A 162 0.62 -4.78 4.40
CA THR A 162 -0.11 -6.06 4.25
C THR A 162 0.03 -6.96 5.49
N SER A 163 1.23 -7.04 6.06
CA SER A 163 1.55 -7.97 7.16
C SER A 163 1.26 -7.41 8.55
N LEU A 164 1.57 -6.14 8.80
CA LEU A 164 1.50 -5.51 10.12
C LEU A 164 0.41 -4.42 10.22
N GLY A 165 -0.18 -3.99 9.10
CA GLY A 165 -1.18 -2.92 9.08
C GLY A 165 -2.42 -3.20 9.93
N HIS A 166 -2.85 -4.47 10.01
CA HIS A 166 -3.98 -4.88 10.84
C HIS A 166 -3.73 -4.77 12.36
N ILE A 167 -2.46 -4.63 12.78
CA ILE A 167 -2.07 -4.50 14.19
C ILE A 167 -2.05 -3.04 14.61
N SER A 168 -1.20 -2.21 13.96
CA SER A 168 -0.94 -0.83 14.35
C SER A 168 -1.63 0.24 13.51
N GLY A 169 -2.19 -0.15 12.36
CA GLY A 169 -2.57 0.76 11.28
C GLY A 169 -1.50 0.87 10.19
N GLY A 170 -0.28 0.36 10.45
CA GLY A 170 0.82 0.29 9.49
C GLY A 170 1.32 1.65 9.03
N HIS A 171 1.59 2.55 9.97
CA HIS A 171 2.00 3.91 9.63
C HIS A 171 3.45 3.97 9.18
N PHE A 172 4.36 3.32 9.94
CA PHE A 172 5.81 3.20 9.71
C PHE A 172 6.46 4.52 9.25
N ASN A 173 5.93 5.64 9.77
CA ASN A 173 6.28 6.98 9.33
C ASN A 173 5.65 8.02 10.29
N PRO A 174 6.46 8.83 10.99
CA PRO A 174 5.97 9.90 11.86
C PRO A 174 4.99 10.87 11.20
N ALA A 175 5.17 11.20 9.92
CA ALA A 175 4.29 12.10 9.18
C ALA A 175 2.92 11.45 8.90
N ILE A 176 2.87 10.14 8.65
CA ILE A 176 1.62 9.40 8.45
C ILE A 176 0.88 9.20 9.79
N SER A 177 1.61 9.00 10.89
CA SER A 177 1.02 9.06 12.23
C SER A 177 0.43 10.43 12.55
N LEU A 178 1.10 11.52 12.17
CA LEU A 178 0.55 12.86 12.29
C LEU A 178 -0.73 13.03 11.46
N ALA A 179 -0.74 12.62 10.18
CA ALA A 179 -1.93 12.69 9.33
C ALA A 179 -3.12 11.92 9.92
N GLY A 180 -2.88 10.69 10.41
CA GLY A 180 -3.89 9.89 11.09
C GLY A 180 -4.40 10.54 12.37
N ALA A 181 -3.51 11.16 13.15
CA ALA A 181 -3.86 11.90 14.36
C ALA A 181 -4.72 13.13 14.07
N LEU A 182 -4.36 13.93 13.05
CA LEU A 182 -5.09 15.13 12.63
C LEU A 182 -6.48 14.82 12.06
N THR A 183 -6.69 13.63 11.53
CA THR A 183 -7.97 13.18 10.94
C THR A 183 -8.80 12.29 11.88
N GLY A 184 -8.31 12.01 13.09
CA GLY A 184 -9.03 11.21 14.09
C GLY A 184 -8.90 9.69 13.92
N HIS A 185 -8.05 9.21 13.01
CA HIS A 185 -7.76 7.79 12.81
C HIS A 185 -6.71 7.22 13.78
N LEU A 186 -5.95 8.10 14.44
CA LEU A 186 -5.03 7.76 15.53
C LEU A 186 -5.38 8.61 16.76
N PRO A 187 -5.59 8.02 17.95
CA PRO A 187 -5.76 8.81 19.17
C PRO A 187 -4.54 9.72 19.39
N LEU A 188 -4.75 11.01 19.66
CA LEU A 188 -3.68 12.00 19.76
C LEU A 188 -2.58 11.62 20.77
N PHE A 189 -2.94 10.96 21.86
CA PHE A 189 -1.97 10.51 22.88
C PHE A 189 -1.12 9.30 22.44
N HIS A 190 -1.53 8.56 21.40
CA HIS A 190 -0.71 7.50 20.80
C HIS A 190 0.40 8.06 19.91
N LEU A 191 0.19 9.23 19.29
CA LEU A 191 1.13 9.85 18.36
C LEU A 191 2.57 9.92 18.88
N PRO A 192 2.86 10.47 20.09
CA PRO A 192 4.24 10.51 20.56
C PRO A 192 4.86 9.11 20.75
N CYS A 193 4.07 8.12 21.18
CA CYS A 193 4.57 6.75 21.33
C CYS A 193 4.89 6.11 19.97
N TYR A 194 4.05 6.35 18.96
CA TYR A 194 4.31 5.90 17.58
C TYR A 194 5.59 6.54 17.05
N VAL A 195 5.70 7.86 17.12
CA VAL A 195 6.87 8.60 16.61
C VAL A 195 8.16 8.09 17.27
N VAL A 196 8.20 7.93 18.60
CA VAL A 196 9.41 7.42 19.28
C VAL A 196 9.77 6.02 18.80
N CYS A 197 8.81 5.10 18.73
CA CYS A 197 9.05 3.73 18.28
C CYS A 197 9.49 3.67 16.81
N GLN A 198 8.91 4.51 15.95
CA GLN A 198 9.28 4.62 14.54
C GLN A 198 10.72 5.12 14.37
N LEU A 199 11.09 6.19 15.09
CA LEU A 199 12.46 6.73 15.07
C LEU A 199 13.48 5.70 15.58
N LEU A 200 13.18 5.00 16.68
CA LEU A 200 14.03 3.92 17.19
C LEU A 200 14.12 2.76 16.18
N GLY A 201 13.02 2.42 15.51
CA GLY A 201 12.98 1.41 14.46
C GLY A 201 13.90 1.79 13.30
N GLY A 202 13.83 3.04 12.84
CA GLY A 202 14.69 3.55 11.76
C GLY A 202 16.18 3.54 12.13
N ILE A 203 16.53 3.89 13.36
CA ILE A 203 17.91 3.80 13.87
C ILE A 203 18.37 2.33 13.87
N CYS A 204 17.57 1.41 14.39
CA CYS A 204 17.89 -0.02 14.39
C CYS A 204 17.97 -0.62 12.97
N GLY A 205 17.10 -0.21 12.05
CA GLY A 205 17.16 -0.62 10.65
C GLY A 205 18.46 -0.18 9.96
N SER A 206 18.92 1.05 10.23
CA SER A 206 20.21 1.52 9.72
C SER A 206 21.41 0.84 10.39
N LEU A 207 21.35 0.55 11.70
CA LEU A 207 22.37 -0.25 12.38
C LEU A 207 22.49 -1.66 11.77
N LEU A 208 21.37 -2.25 11.35
CA LEU A 208 21.38 -3.54 10.67
C LEU A 208 22.08 -3.46 9.31
N THR A 209 21.87 -2.37 8.55
CA THR A 209 22.62 -2.11 7.32
C THR A 209 24.12 -1.99 7.59
N TYR A 210 24.52 -1.22 8.60
CA TYR A 210 25.92 -1.09 9.01
C TYR A 210 26.54 -2.43 9.46
N ALA A 211 25.77 -3.28 10.15
CA ALA A 211 26.26 -4.57 10.62
C ALA A 211 26.48 -5.60 9.50
N ILE A 212 25.80 -5.44 8.35
CA ILE A 212 25.86 -6.37 7.22
C ILE A 212 26.93 -5.97 6.21
N LEU A 213 27.06 -4.67 5.94
CA LEU A 213 28.03 -4.15 4.98
C LEU A 213 29.40 -3.99 5.63
N SER A 214 30.46 -4.13 4.83
CA SER A 214 31.77 -3.60 5.23
C SER A 214 31.70 -2.08 5.43
N LYS A 215 32.66 -1.53 6.16
CA LYS A 215 32.69 -0.09 6.44
C LYS A 215 32.82 0.74 5.17
N GLU A 216 33.58 0.23 4.20
CA GLU A 216 33.79 0.81 2.89
C GLU A 216 32.48 0.82 2.08
N GLU A 217 31.76 -0.30 2.04
CA GLU A 217 30.46 -0.41 1.36
C GLU A 217 29.39 0.48 2.01
N PHE A 218 29.34 0.52 3.35
CA PHE A 218 28.43 1.38 4.09
C PHE A 218 28.69 2.87 3.81
N THR A 219 29.97 3.26 3.76
CA THR A 219 30.38 4.62 3.40
C THR A 219 30.06 4.93 1.93
N ALA A 220 30.23 3.98 1.02
CA ALA A 220 29.94 4.14 -0.41
C ALA A 220 28.45 4.42 -0.69
N ILE A 221 27.54 3.91 0.15
CA ILE A 221 26.10 4.20 0.05
C ILE A 221 25.66 5.39 0.92
N LEU A 222 26.60 6.16 1.47
CA LEU A 222 26.35 7.26 2.41
C LEU A 222 25.48 6.83 3.59
N GLY A 223 25.70 5.63 4.11
CA GLY A 223 24.92 5.03 5.19
C GLY A 223 23.44 4.79 4.87
N GLY A 224 23.01 4.93 3.60
CA GLY A 224 21.61 4.88 3.18
C GLY A 224 20.84 6.18 3.40
N ALA A 225 21.53 7.29 3.69
CA ALA A 225 20.93 8.58 4.00
C ALA A 225 20.23 9.22 2.78
N THR A 226 19.10 9.86 3.05
CA THR A 226 18.48 10.83 2.12
C THR A 226 19.15 12.18 2.32
N LEU A 227 19.71 12.74 1.25
CA LEU A 227 20.37 14.05 1.26
C LEU A 227 19.81 14.93 0.14
N LEU A 228 19.76 16.24 0.38
CA LEU A 228 19.47 17.22 -0.67
C LEU A 228 20.63 17.21 -1.66
N SER A 229 20.33 17.10 -2.96
CA SER A 229 21.29 17.28 -4.04
C SER A 229 21.67 18.76 -4.18
N SER A 230 22.40 19.29 -3.20
CA SER A 230 22.70 20.73 -3.02
C SER A 230 23.51 21.34 -4.16
N ASP A 231 24.22 20.52 -4.94
CA ASP A 231 24.97 20.97 -6.12
C ASP A 231 24.05 21.49 -7.24
N THR A 232 22.79 21.07 -7.26
CA THR A 232 21.82 21.40 -8.31
C THR A 232 20.52 21.99 -7.78
N ASN A 233 20.30 21.92 -6.47
CA ASN A 233 19.06 22.35 -5.83
C ASN A 233 19.33 23.20 -4.59
N THR A 234 18.43 24.14 -4.35
CA THR A 234 18.38 24.96 -3.14
C THR A 234 17.50 24.32 -2.07
N TRP A 235 17.66 24.79 -0.83
CA TRP A 235 16.89 24.30 0.32
C TRP A 235 15.36 24.35 0.10
N TYR A 236 14.84 25.39 -0.56
CA TYR A 236 13.39 25.53 -0.75
C TYR A 236 12.86 24.56 -1.81
N GLN A 237 13.66 24.18 -2.81
CA GLN A 237 13.28 23.14 -3.77
C GLN A 237 13.16 21.79 -3.08
N GLY A 238 14.10 21.47 -2.18
CA GLY A 238 14.02 20.28 -1.35
C GLY A 238 12.80 20.27 -0.43
N LEU A 239 12.52 21.40 0.23
CA LEU A 239 11.36 21.54 1.12
C LEU A 239 10.03 21.36 0.37
N ILE A 240 9.88 21.99 -0.79
CA ILE A 240 8.70 21.86 -1.64
C ILE A 240 8.56 20.41 -2.11
N SER A 241 9.66 19.81 -2.57
CA SER A 241 9.68 18.41 -3.02
C SER A 241 9.16 17.47 -1.94
N GLU A 242 9.78 17.44 -0.76
CA GLU A 242 9.37 16.58 0.36
C GLU A 242 7.94 16.87 0.84
N SER A 243 7.49 18.13 0.79
CA SER A 243 6.11 18.49 1.12
C SER A 243 5.11 17.89 0.14
N VAL A 244 5.38 17.98 -1.16
CA VAL A 244 4.47 17.50 -2.22
C VAL A 244 4.38 15.98 -2.21
N VAL A 245 5.51 15.27 -2.16
CA VAL A 245 5.48 13.81 -2.13
C VAL A 245 4.90 13.26 -0.82
N THR A 246 5.15 13.91 0.31
CA THR A 246 4.49 13.48 1.56
C THR A 246 3.00 13.76 1.53
N PHE A 247 2.55 14.85 0.91
CA PHE A 247 1.14 15.09 0.67
C PHE A 247 0.51 13.96 -0.15
N MET A 248 1.15 13.54 -1.25
CA MET A 248 0.66 12.44 -2.09
C MET A 248 0.55 11.13 -1.30
N LEU A 249 1.61 10.74 -0.59
CA LEU A 249 1.61 9.56 0.27
C LEU A 249 0.53 9.63 1.36
N ALA A 250 0.48 10.72 2.12
CA ALA A 250 -0.49 10.89 3.19
C ALA A 250 -1.93 10.92 2.66
N HIS A 251 -2.17 11.57 1.51
CA HIS A 251 -3.47 11.56 0.85
C HIS A 251 -3.88 10.12 0.47
N THR A 252 -3.01 9.34 -0.16
CA THR A 252 -3.30 7.94 -0.48
C THR A 252 -3.60 7.13 0.77
N VAL A 253 -2.79 7.25 1.83
CA VAL A 253 -3.02 6.52 3.09
C VAL A 253 -4.36 6.90 3.71
N LEU A 254 -4.66 8.19 3.82
CA LEU A 254 -5.89 8.68 4.43
C LEU A 254 -7.13 8.16 3.68
N ASN A 255 -7.15 8.24 2.35
CA ASN A 255 -8.32 7.85 1.57
C ASN A 255 -8.41 6.32 1.39
N ALA A 256 -7.31 5.64 1.04
CA ALA A 256 -7.33 4.22 0.72
C ALA A 256 -7.27 3.31 1.98
N ALA A 257 -6.46 3.65 2.98
CA ALA A 257 -6.22 2.80 4.15
C ALA A 257 -7.08 3.17 5.36
N MET A 258 -7.39 4.45 5.54
CA MET A 258 -8.11 4.93 6.73
C MET A 258 -9.61 5.16 6.45
N GLY A 259 -9.94 5.98 5.44
CA GLY A 259 -11.29 6.43 5.11
C GLY A 259 -12.13 5.49 4.23
N SER A 260 -11.51 4.65 3.40
CA SER A 260 -12.24 3.73 2.52
C SER A 260 -12.94 2.61 3.29
N THR A 261 -14.14 2.24 2.83
CA THR A 261 -14.88 1.06 3.28
C THR A 261 -14.28 -0.24 2.74
N ASP A 262 -13.70 -0.21 1.54
CA ASP A 262 -12.94 -1.32 0.97
C ASP A 262 -11.44 -1.01 1.00
N LYS A 263 -10.73 -1.74 1.86
CA LYS A 263 -9.29 -1.55 2.12
C LYS A 263 -8.44 -2.62 1.45
N ALA A 264 -9.03 -3.46 0.59
CA ALA A 264 -8.35 -4.60 -0.01
C ALA A 264 -7.11 -4.21 -0.83
N LEU A 265 -7.15 -3.06 -1.49
CA LEU A 265 -6.06 -2.52 -2.32
C LEU A 265 -5.23 -1.45 -1.61
N ALA A 266 -5.54 -1.11 -0.36
CA ALA A 266 -4.85 -0.06 0.37
C ALA A 266 -3.32 -0.27 0.47
N PRO A 267 -2.81 -1.47 0.81
CA PRO A 267 -1.36 -1.70 0.85
C PRO A 267 -0.70 -1.46 -0.52
N LEU A 268 -1.36 -1.89 -1.60
CA LEU A 268 -0.84 -1.76 -2.97
C LEU A 268 -0.82 -0.30 -3.41
N ALA A 269 -1.88 0.45 -3.11
CA ALA A 269 -1.95 1.88 -3.38
C ALA A 269 -0.84 2.65 -2.66
N VAL A 270 -0.62 2.38 -1.37
CA VAL A 270 0.44 3.01 -0.56
C VAL A 270 1.83 2.69 -1.14
N GLY A 271 2.09 1.41 -1.48
CA GLY A 271 3.34 0.99 -2.11
C GLY A 271 3.62 1.69 -3.43
N PHE A 272 2.63 1.74 -4.33
CA PHE A 272 2.80 2.40 -5.62
C PHE A 272 2.89 3.92 -5.53
N THR A 273 2.19 4.58 -4.59
CA THR A 273 2.40 6.01 -4.35
C THR A 273 3.85 6.27 -3.98
N LEU A 274 4.42 5.50 -3.05
CA LEU A 274 5.83 5.64 -2.67
C LEU A 274 6.78 5.42 -3.85
N THR A 275 6.53 4.40 -4.69
CA THR A 275 7.30 4.16 -5.92
C THR A 275 7.25 5.35 -6.87
N VAL A 276 6.05 5.91 -7.13
CA VAL A 276 5.87 7.06 -8.02
C VAL A 276 6.58 8.29 -7.46
N ASP A 277 6.48 8.56 -6.16
CA ASP A 277 7.09 9.70 -5.50
C ASP A 277 8.63 9.67 -5.60
N ILE A 278 9.23 8.47 -5.43
CA ILE A 278 10.67 8.27 -5.58
C ILE A 278 11.12 8.45 -7.04
N ILE A 279 10.36 7.91 -8.00
CA ILE A 279 10.66 8.13 -9.44
C ILE A 279 10.60 9.62 -9.78
N ALA A 280 9.60 10.33 -9.25
CA ALA A 280 9.37 11.73 -9.57
C ALA A 280 10.43 12.67 -8.97
N THR A 281 10.83 12.43 -7.72
CA THR A 281 11.61 13.42 -6.94
C THR A 281 12.88 12.88 -6.29
N GLY A 282 13.19 11.59 -6.45
CA GLY A 282 14.33 10.94 -5.80
C GLY A 282 15.67 11.62 -6.09
N ARG A 283 15.84 12.26 -7.25
CA ARG A 283 17.06 13.00 -7.63
C ARG A 283 17.24 14.34 -6.88
N ILE A 284 16.19 14.88 -6.28
CA ILE A 284 16.21 16.17 -5.56
C ILE A 284 16.62 15.94 -4.11
N THR A 285 15.90 15.06 -3.40
CA THR A 285 16.06 14.87 -1.94
C THR A 285 16.24 13.41 -1.51
N GLY A 286 16.20 12.46 -2.45
CA GLY A 286 16.01 11.04 -2.16
C GLY A 286 14.56 10.63 -1.91
N ALA A 287 13.61 11.57 -1.95
CA ALA A 287 12.17 11.36 -1.74
C ALA A 287 11.87 10.55 -0.46
N SER A 288 12.25 11.10 0.70
CA SER A 288 12.17 10.37 1.96
C SER A 288 10.73 10.21 2.45
N MET A 289 9.98 11.33 2.50
CA MET A 289 8.64 11.45 3.05
C MET A 289 8.48 11.05 4.53
N ASN A 290 9.55 10.59 5.17
CA ASN A 290 9.51 9.89 6.44
C ASN A 290 10.66 10.34 7.34
N PRO A 291 10.36 11.10 8.42
CA PRO A 291 11.38 11.54 9.37
C PRO A 291 12.20 10.40 9.99
N ALA A 292 11.62 9.20 10.22
CA ALA A 292 12.36 8.04 10.73
C ALA A 292 13.34 7.46 9.69
N ARG A 293 12.90 7.38 8.43
CA ARG A 293 13.71 6.94 7.28
C ARG A 293 14.87 7.89 6.96
N SER A 294 14.72 9.18 7.29
CA SER A 294 15.81 10.14 7.17
C SER A 294 16.71 10.17 8.40
N LEU A 295 16.16 10.19 9.61
CA LEU A 295 16.96 10.33 10.83
C LEU A 295 17.88 9.13 11.05
N GLY A 296 17.36 7.90 10.93
CA GLY A 296 18.12 6.68 11.24
C GLY A 296 19.43 6.60 10.45
N PRO A 297 19.35 6.52 9.11
CA PRO A 297 20.54 6.52 8.24
C PRO A 297 21.46 7.73 8.42
N ASN A 298 20.90 8.94 8.62
CA ASN A 298 21.74 10.13 8.81
C ASN A 298 22.53 10.08 10.13
N LEU A 299 21.91 9.58 11.21
CA LEU A 299 22.55 9.45 12.52
C LEU A 299 23.61 8.35 12.53
N ILE A 300 23.30 7.18 11.98
CA ILE A 300 24.25 6.06 11.93
C ILE A 300 25.38 6.35 10.94
N GLY A 301 25.09 6.96 9.79
CA GLY A 301 26.12 7.45 8.88
C GLY A 301 27.08 8.41 9.57
N TRP A 302 26.55 9.42 10.28
CA TRP A 302 27.34 10.35 11.09
C TRP A 302 28.22 9.66 12.15
N ALA A 303 27.71 8.60 12.79
CA ALA A 303 28.42 7.91 13.87
C ALA A 303 29.49 6.92 13.39
N PHE A 304 29.33 6.30 12.22
CA PHE A 304 30.13 5.15 11.82
C PHE A 304 30.90 5.29 10.50
N MET A 305 30.59 6.29 9.66
CA MET A 305 31.37 6.55 8.43
C MET A 305 32.69 7.26 8.74
N ASP A 306 33.75 6.91 8.02
CA ASP A 306 35.08 7.51 8.20
C ASP A 306 35.18 8.97 7.75
N SER A 307 34.34 9.35 6.79
CA SER A 307 34.28 10.70 6.26
C SER A 307 32.83 11.12 6.09
N ILE A 308 32.52 12.28 6.65
CA ILE A 308 31.18 12.87 6.60
C ILE A 308 31.22 14.02 5.59
N PRO A 309 30.39 13.98 4.53
CA PRO A 309 30.23 15.10 3.61
C PRO A 309 29.97 16.43 4.34
N PHE A 310 30.54 17.51 3.83
CA PHE A 310 30.25 18.85 4.34
C PHE A 310 28.75 19.13 4.26
N GLY A 311 28.18 19.73 5.31
CA GLY A 311 26.75 20.05 5.35
C GLY A 311 25.83 18.85 5.65
N TRP A 312 26.34 17.71 6.12
CA TRP A 312 25.55 16.49 6.43
C TRP A 312 24.26 16.73 7.24
N TRP A 313 24.28 17.71 8.15
CA TRP A 313 23.12 18.09 8.96
C TRP A 313 22.45 19.39 8.53
N GLU A 314 23.06 20.15 7.60
CA GLU A 314 22.64 21.51 7.22
C GLU A 314 21.19 21.55 6.73
N TYR A 315 20.82 20.59 5.88
CA TYR A 315 19.51 20.50 5.25
C TYR A 315 18.61 19.42 5.87
N HIS A 316 19.04 18.78 6.96
CA HIS A 316 18.30 17.65 7.55
C HIS A 316 16.89 18.05 8.01
N TYR A 317 16.68 19.31 8.40
CA TYR A 317 15.38 19.83 8.82
C TYR A 317 14.30 19.71 7.73
N ILE A 318 14.67 19.65 6.44
CA ILE A 318 13.73 19.49 5.32
C ILE A 318 12.96 18.17 5.44
N TYR A 319 13.61 17.11 5.94
CA TYR A 319 13.00 15.80 6.17
C TYR A 319 12.08 15.73 7.39
N TRP A 320 11.94 16.83 8.12
CA TRP A 320 10.96 17.01 9.19
C TRP A 320 9.88 18.00 8.76
N ALA A 321 10.30 19.20 8.36
CA ALA A 321 9.40 20.27 7.97
C ALA A 321 8.57 19.91 6.73
N GLY A 322 9.19 19.34 5.69
CA GLY A 322 8.51 18.93 4.47
C GLY A 322 7.43 17.89 4.76
N PRO A 323 7.76 16.75 5.39
CA PRO A 323 6.77 15.75 5.73
C PRO A 323 5.64 16.23 6.64
N ILE A 324 5.93 17.08 7.64
CA ILE A 324 4.90 17.69 8.49
C ILE A 324 3.94 18.57 7.67
N ILE A 325 4.48 19.41 6.78
CA ILE A 325 3.67 20.28 5.91
C ILE A 325 2.79 19.40 5.00
N GLY A 326 3.38 18.44 4.30
CA GLY A 326 2.66 17.55 3.38
C GLY A 326 1.55 16.75 4.06
N ALA A 327 1.84 16.12 5.20
CA ALA A 327 0.86 15.38 5.99
C ALA A 327 -0.28 16.25 6.51
N SER A 328 0.03 17.47 6.95
CA SER A 328 -0.98 18.43 7.45
C SER A 328 -1.89 18.91 6.32
N LEU A 329 -1.33 19.19 5.13
CA LEU A 329 -2.11 19.55 3.95
C LEU A 329 -3.01 18.39 3.50
N ALA A 330 -2.52 17.15 3.52
CA ALA A 330 -3.32 15.98 3.20
C ALA A 330 -4.48 15.80 4.18
N ALA A 331 -4.24 15.99 5.48
CA ALA A 331 -5.27 15.97 6.51
C ALA A 331 -6.32 17.09 6.29
N ALA A 332 -5.90 18.30 5.92
CA ALA A 332 -6.81 19.39 5.60
C ALA A 332 -7.70 19.06 4.39
N VAL A 333 -7.11 18.53 3.32
CA VAL A 333 -7.83 18.06 2.13
C VAL A 333 -8.81 16.94 2.45
N TYR A 334 -8.39 15.99 3.29
CA TYR A 334 -9.25 14.91 3.78
C TYR A 334 -10.50 15.46 4.50
N TRP A 335 -10.32 16.44 5.38
CA TRP A 335 -11.43 17.10 6.07
C TRP A 335 -12.39 17.83 5.12
N LEU A 336 -11.87 18.42 4.03
CA LEU A 336 -12.69 19.12 3.03
C LEU A 336 -13.57 18.17 2.21
N PHE A 337 -13.03 17.02 1.78
CA PHE A 337 -13.74 16.11 0.87
C PHE A 337 -14.51 14.98 1.56
N GLU A 338 -14.00 14.41 2.65
CA GLU A 338 -14.46 13.09 3.14
C GLU A 338 -15.35 13.13 4.39
N ARG A 339 -15.64 14.31 4.95
CA ARG A 339 -16.72 14.45 5.95
C ARG A 339 -18.09 14.29 5.27
N ARG A 340 -18.46 13.06 4.92
CA ARG A 340 -19.78 12.71 4.34
C ARG A 340 -20.96 13.16 5.22
N GLU A 341 -20.76 13.36 6.52
CA GLU A 341 -21.80 13.84 7.44
C GLU A 341 -21.81 15.36 7.69
N LYS A 342 -20.76 16.11 7.28
CA LYS A 342 -20.65 17.56 7.48
C LYS A 342 -19.82 18.20 6.37
N ARG A 343 -20.29 18.10 5.12
CA ARG A 343 -19.73 18.88 4.02
C ARG A 343 -19.89 20.37 4.29
N ILE A 344 -18.80 21.13 4.21
CA ILE A 344 -18.82 22.61 4.24
C ILE A 344 -19.29 23.16 2.89
N VAL A 345 -19.14 22.37 1.82
CA VAL A 345 -19.61 22.70 0.46
C VAL A 345 -20.52 21.57 -0.02
N PRO A 346 -21.77 21.88 -0.45
CA PRO A 346 -22.81 20.89 -0.78
C PRO A 346 -22.35 19.70 -1.63
#